data_AF-A0A6A4GMZ1-F1
#
_entry.id   AF-A0A6A4GMZ1-F1
#
_cell.length_a   1.000
_cell.length_b   1.000
_cell.length_c   1.000
_cell.angle_alpha   90.00
_cell.angle_beta   90.00
_cell.angle_gamma   90.00
#
_symmetry.space_group_name_H-M   'P 1'
#
loop_
_entity.id
_entity.type
_entity.pdbx_description
1 polymer ?
#
loop_
_entity_poly.entity_id
_entity_poly.type
_entity_poly.pdbx_seq_one_letter_code
_entity_poly.pdbx_strand_id
1 'polypeptide(L)'
;LCFMCNDPSHRMGDCPHLKDFLNKGWLVPRNDGTNKVMMKDGGFIPRDDARESRKVKIEKIAKEKGWDQSNSVMFYEEDLSPEAVFY
;
A
#
# COMPACT_ATOMS: atom_id res chain seq x y z
N LEU A 1 6.59 11.39 18.06
CA LEU A 1 6.70 11.63 16.60
C LEU A 1 6.85 10.30 15.88
N CYS A 2 5.86 10.00 15.05
CA CYS A 2 5.76 8.81 14.25
C CYS A 2 6.35 9.09 12.88
N PHE A 3 7.48 8.47 12.53
CA PHE A 3 8.11 8.62 11.22
C PHE A 3 7.35 7.96 10.06
N MET A 4 6.13 7.46 10.32
CA MET A 4 5.25 6.87 9.32
C MET A 4 4.23 7.88 8.79
N CYS A 5 3.54 8.56 9.72
CA CYS A 5 2.46 9.51 9.44
C CYS A 5 2.75 10.93 9.93
N ASN A 6 3.94 11.18 10.47
CA ASN A 6 4.40 12.44 11.05
C ASN A 6 3.57 12.95 12.24
N ASP A 7 2.78 12.06 12.85
CA ASP A 7 1.98 12.39 14.03
C ASP A 7 2.85 12.36 15.31
N PRO A 8 2.83 13.40 16.15
CA PRO A 8 3.63 13.44 17.38
C PRO A 8 3.16 12.44 18.44
N SER A 9 1.90 12.00 18.40
CA SER A 9 1.20 11.32 19.49
C SER A 9 1.64 9.87 19.72
N HIS A 10 2.27 9.23 18.72
CA HIS A 10 2.68 7.82 18.81
C HIS A 10 4.04 7.56 18.15
N ARG A 11 4.57 6.34 18.33
CA ARG A 11 5.80 5.84 17.68
C ARG A 11 5.45 4.99 16.48
N MET A 12 6.40 4.82 15.55
CA MET A 12 6.19 4.05 14.31
C MET A 12 5.63 2.64 14.54
N GLY A 13 6.12 1.91 15.55
CA GLY A 13 5.64 0.57 15.87
C GLY A 13 4.18 0.51 16.37
N ASP A 14 3.65 1.61 16.88
CA ASP A 14 2.26 1.72 17.34
C ASP A 14 1.39 2.53 16.37
N CYS A 15 1.89 2.77 15.15
CA CYS A 15 1.14 3.52 14.16
C CYS A 15 -0.04 2.69 13.64
N PRO A 16 -1.29 3.20 13.71
CA PRO A 16 -2.45 2.47 13.17
C PRO A 16 -2.29 2.21 11.67
N HIS A 17 -1.73 3.17 10.92
CA HIS A 17 -1.46 2.98 9.49
C HIS A 17 -0.44 1.87 9.21
N LEU A 18 0.57 1.69 10.07
CA LEU A 18 1.51 0.58 9.92
C LEU A 18 0.79 -0.76 10.08
N LYS A 19 -0.08 -0.87 11.09
CA LYS A 19 -0.91 -2.06 11.33
C LYS A 19 -1.85 -2.32 10.15
N ASP A 20 -2.48 -1.28 9.60
CA ASP A 20 -3.32 -1.39 8.40
C ASP A 20 -2.53 -1.92 7.20
N PHE A 21 -1.34 -1.40 6.94
CA PHE A 21 -0.52 -1.86 5.81
C PHE A 21 0.00 -3.29 5.98
N LEU A 22 0.26 -3.72 7.23
CA LEU A 22 0.56 -5.12 7.54
C LEU A 22 -0.67 -6.01 7.33
N ASN A 23 -1.85 -5.57 7.79
CA ASN A 23 -3.12 -6.30 7.60
C ASN A 23 -3.51 -6.42 6.12
N LYS A 24 -3.28 -5.36 5.34
CA LYS A 24 -3.45 -5.38 3.87
C LYS A 24 -2.39 -6.21 3.14
N GLY A 25 -1.36 -6.68 3.85
CA GLY A 25 -0.26 -7.43 3.26
C GLY A 25 0.64 -6.62 2.32
N TRP A 26 0.60 -5.29 2.39
CA TRP A 26 1.49 -4.42 1.62
C TRP A 26 2.89 -4.34 2.22
N LEU A 27 2.94 -4.43 3.55
CA LEU A 27 4.17 -4.55 4.32
C LEU A 27 4.27 -5.98 4.86
N VAL A 28 5.49 -6.51 4.87
CA VAL A 28 5.79 -7.84 5.40
C VAL A 28 6.98 -7.74 6.36
N PRO A 29 6.96 -8.47 7.49
CA PRO A 29 8.11 -8.54 8.37
C PRO A 29 9.27 -9.23 7.65
N ARG A 30 10.47 -8.67 7.80
CA ARG A 30 11.71 -9.25 7.27
C ARG A 30 12.08 -10.44 8.15
N ASN A 31 12.23 -11.63 7.56
CA ASN A 31 12.56 -12.89 8.25
C ASN A 31 14.03 -12.99 8.75
N ASP A 32 14.66 -11.85 9.01
CA ASP A 32 16.09 -11.70 9.29
C ASP A 32 16.32 -11.42 10.79
N GLY A 33 15.33 -11.72 11.64
CA GLY A 33 15.36 -11.45 13.09
C GLY A 33 15.42 -9.97 13.51
N THR A 34 15.47 -9.03 12.56
CA THR A 34 15.75 -7.61 12.83
C THR A 34 14.53 -6.76 13.21
N ASN A 35 13.33 -7.35 13.40
CA ASN A 35 12.06 -6.62 13.61
C ASN A 35 11.78 -5.53 12.55
N LYS A 36 12.45 -5.61 11.40
CA LYS A 36 12.29 -4.66 10.29
C LYS A 36 11.13 -5.11 9.42
N VAL A 37 10.40 -4.16 8.87
CA VAL A 37 9.36 -4.38 7.87
C VAL A 37 9.89 -3.97 6.49
N MET A 38 9.49 -4.71 5.48
CA MET A 38 9.80 -4.47 4.07
C MET A 38 8.49 -4.41 3.27
N MET A 39 8.54 -3.84 2.06
CA MET A 39 7.39 -3.90 1.15
C MET A 39 7.16 -5.35 0.68
N LYS A 40 5.95 -5.69 0.27
CA LYS A 40 5.58 -7.03 -0.23
C LYS A 40 6.50 -7.53 -1.36
N ASP A 41 6.96 -6.64 -2.23
CA ASP A 41 7.93 -6.93 -3.31
C ASP A 41 9.35 -7.24 -2.80
N GLY A 42 9.61 -7.24 -1.48
CA GLY A 42 10.95 -7.27 -0.92
C GLY A 42 11.69 -5.93 -1.05
N GLY A 43 11.02 -4.90 -1.57
CA GLY A 43 11.52 -3.54 -1.66
C GLY A 43 11.69 -2.88 -0.29
N PHE A 44 12.63 -1.95 -0.19
CA PHE A 44 12.83 -1.16 1.01
C PHE A 44 11.67 -0.18 1.22
N ILE A 45 11.30 0.05 2.47
CA ILE A 45 10.33 1.12 2.79
C ILE A 45 11.00 2.47 2.50
N PRO A 46 10.37 3.32 1.68
CA PRO A 46 10.94 4.62 1.35
C PRO A 46 11.13 5.46 2.61
N ARG A 47 12.24 6.20 2.65
CA ARG A 47 12.56 7.07 3.78
C ARG A 47 11.53 8.21 3.87
N ASP A 48 11.31 8.69 5.08
CA ASP A 48 10.56 9.93 5.30
C ASP A 48 11.38 11.07 4.68
N ASP A 49 10.73 11.93 3.89
CA ASP A 49 11.32 13.16 3.39
C ASP A 49 10.48 14.34 3.88
N ALA A 50 11.09 15.52 3.96
CA ALA A 50 10.43 16.76 4.40
C ALA A 50 9.17 17.14 3.60
N ARG A 51 8.97 16.54 2.42
CA ARG A 51 7.87 16.85 1.51
C ARG A 51 6.68 15.89 1.64
N GLU A 52 6.90 14.63 1.98
CA GLU A 52 5.86 13.59 2.01
C GLU A 52 6.16 12.53 3.08
N SER A 53 5.15 12.23 3.91
CA SER A 53 5.25 11.17 4.91
C SER A 53 5.38 9.78 4.26
N ARG A 54 6.03 8.84 4.95
CA ARG A 54 6.19 7.46 4.44
C ARG A 54 4.88 6.79 4.06
N LYS A 55 3.80 7.07 4.81
CA LYS A 55 2.43 6.62 4.50
C LYS A 55 2.07 6.89 3.04
N VAL A 56 2.20 8.16 2.61
CA VAL A 56 1.80 8.59 1.26
C VAL A 56 2.61 7.87 0.20
N LYS A 57 3.90 7.66 0.44
CA LYS A 57 4.78 6.94 -0.50
C LYS A 57 4.42 5.47 -0.60
N ILE A 58 4.13 4.81 0.51
CA ILE A 58 3.71 3.41 0.52
C ILE A 58 2.38 3.26 -0.21
N GLU A 59 1.43 4.17 0.00
CA GLU A 59 0.16 4.19 -0.73
C GLU A 59 0.35 4.41 -2.23
N LYS A 60 1.26 5.31 -2.64
CA LYS A 60 1.61 5.51 -4.06
C LYS A 60 2.20 4.25 -4.67
N ILE A 61 3.19 3.63 -4.01
CA ILE A 61 3.80 2.38 -4.50
C ILE A 61 2.76 1.26 -4.56
N ALA A 62 1.92 1.12 -3.54
CA ALA A 62 0.87 0.12 -3.52
C ALA A 62 -0.13 0.32 -4.68
N LYS A 63 -0.48 1.57 -5.00
CA LYS A 63 -1.34 1.91 -6.15
C LYS A 63 -0.64 1.64 -7.48
N GLU A 64 0.60 2.08 -7.65
CA GLU A 64 1.41 1.82 -8.85
C GLU A 64 1.61 0.32 -9.10
N LYS A 65 1.73 -0.47 -8.03
CA LYS A 65 1.90 -1.93 -8.06
C LYS A 65 0.58 -2.71 -8.08
N GLY A 66 -0.57 -2.03 -7.95
CA GLY A 66 -1.89 -2.68 -7.90
C GLY A 66 -2.16 -3.49 -6.63
N TRP A 67 -1.42 -3.28 -5.53
CA TRP A 67 -1.63 -3.99 -4.25
C TRP A 67 -2.89 -3.55 -3.51
N ASP A 68 -3.39 -2.37 -3.84
CA ASP A 68 -4.63 -1.82 -3.31
C ASP A 68 -5.87 -2.63 -3.74
N GLN A 69 -5.72 -3.59 -4.67
CA GLN A 69 -6.79 -4.47 -5.15
C GLN A 69 -7.09 -5.68 -4.25
N SER A 70 -6.57 -5.73 -3.02
CA SER A 70 -6.99 -6.77 -2.07
C SER A 70 -8.35 -6.41 -1.48
N ASN A 71 -9.41 -6.97 -2.10
CA ASN A 71 -10.83 -6.93 -1.71
C ASN A 71 -11.67 -5.70 -2.11
N SER A 72 -11.52 -5.22 -3.35
CA SER A 72 -12.66 -4.66 -4.04
C SER A 72 -12.91 -5.50 -5.29
N VAL A 73 -13.90 -6.37 -5.17
CA VAL A 73 -14.58 -6.99 -6.29
C VAL A 73 -15.17 -5.86 -7.13
N MET A 74 -14.38 -5.30 -8.05
CA MET A 74 -14.91 -4.53 -9.16
C MET A 74 -15.12 -5.52 -10.30
N PHE A 75 -16.23 -6.26 -10.20
CA PHE A 75 -16.94 -6.71 -11.38
C PHE A 75 -17.34 -5.45 -12.15
N TYR A 76 -16.61 -5.12 -13.20
CA TYR A 76 -17.24 -4.63 -14.41
C TYR A 76 -17.05 -5.74 -15.44
N GLU A 77 -18.08 -6.57 -15.53
CA GLU A 77 -18.26 -7.50 -16.62
C GLU A 77 -18.27 -6.75 -17.96
N GLU A 78 -17.55 -7.36 -18.89
CA GLU A 78 -17.86 -7.49 -20.32
C GLU A 78 -17.64 -6.28 -21.24
N ASP A 79 -16.43 -6.30 -21.81
CA ASP A 79 -16.21 -6.21 -23.26
C ASP A 79 -17.33 -6.91 -24.05
N LEU A 80 -18.08 -6.15 -24.87
CA LEU A 80 -18.78 -6.64 -26.07
C LEU A 80 -19.15 -5.46 -26.97
N SER A 81 -18.14 -4.95 -27.68
CA SER A 81 -18.31 -4.54 -29.09
C SER A 81 -18.02 -5.80 -29.92
N PRO A 82 -18.75 -6.18 -30.99
CA PRO A 82 -19.47 -5.33 -31.96
C PRO A 82 -20.87 -5.88 -32.35
N GLU A 83 -21.73 -5.07 -32.99
CA GLU A 83 -22.36 -5.44 -34.28
C GLU A 83 -23.26 -4.33 -34.82
N ALA A 84 -23.01 -4.00 -36.08
CA ALA A 84 -23.90 -3.26 -36.93
C ALA A 84 -25.21 -4.02 -37.10
N VAL A 85 -26.34 -3.36 -36.87
CA VAL A 85 -27.61 -3.75 -37.49
C VAL A 85 -28.13 -2.55 -38.26
N PHE A 86 -27.86 -2.58 -39.57
CA PHE A 86 -28.71 -1.97 -40.58
C PHE A 86 -30.12 -2.57 -40.44
N TYR A 87 -31.15 -1.74 -40.35
CA TYR A 87 -32.35 -1.83 -41.20
C TYR A 87 -33.18 -0.55 -41.06
#